data_AF-G6AIE7-F1
#
_entry.id   AF-G6AIE7-F1
#
_cell.length_a   1.000
_cell.length_b   1.000
_cell.length_c   1.000
_cell.angle_alpha   90.00
_cell.angle_beta   90.00
_cell.angle_gamma   90.00
#
_symmetry.space_group_name_H-M   'P 1'
#
loop_
_entity.id
_entity.type
_entity.pdbx_description
1 polymer ?
#
loop_
_entity_poly.entity_id
_entity_poly.type
_entity_poly.pdbx_seq_one_letter_code
_entity_poly.pdbx_strand_id
1 'polypeptide(L)'
;MKIKKFLVSGFQGETLNWAIGLLVAFSLVSMIDHWTGTPNDGQSSFVEAFATMQSASAIQIAEAVLLLATQLTMWEVLRRCLHKSGHFFLHLAVIVLMVLSLLVTGVSCYPVSDVTADGNLVPAMSHTEMVLRNILDNSYIAIFFTNLFLGIGLIRKFRGMIRLYGWSVFVCPLLTSLCNFAYLYIYNNVGGVTMTAIQTYGTIFTLIGFVLSLLPFIALRASMTTEMVEEESTNSDLNAYQ
;
A
#
# COMPACT_ATOMS: atom_id res chain seq x y z
N MET A 1 24.39 2.94 19.90
CA MET A 1 24.12 1.80 18.99
C MET A 1 22.98 2.13 18.04
N LYS A 2 23.04 1.70 16.77
CA LYS A 2 21.90 1.82 15.83
C LYS A 2 21.18 0.48 15.76
N ILE A 3 19.88 0.49 16.06
CA ILE A 3 19.02 -0.72 16.08
C ILE A 3 18.94 -1.32 14.67
N LYS A 4 19.10 -2.65 14.58
CA LYS A 4 19.08 -3.42 13.32
C LYS A 4 17.72 -4.08 13.02
N LYS A 5 16.97 -4.44 14.06
CA LYS A 5 15.63 -5.04 14.02
C LYS A 5 14.82 -4.60 15.25
N PHE A 6 13.51 -4.48 15.12
CA PHE A 6 12.62 -4.19 16.26
C PHE A 6 12.25 -5.49 16.98
N LEU A 7 12.32 -5.45 18.31
CA LEU A 7 11.84 -6.52 19.18
C LEU A 7 10.33 -6.40 19.35
N VAL A 8 9.64 -7.49 19.05
CA VAL A 8 8.17 -7.58 19.00
C VAL A 8 7.73 -8.80 19.83
N SER A 9 6.63 -8.69 20.57
CA SER A 9 6.09 -9.82 21.34
C SER A 9 5.68 -10.98 20.42
N GLY A 10 5.73 -12.23 20.89
CA GLY A 10 5.29 -13.40 20.11
C GLY A 10 3.90 -13.24 19.49
N PHE A 11 2.93 -12.73 20.27
CA PHE A 11 1.57 -12.45 19.79
C PHE A 11 1.53 -11.40 18.66
N GLN A 12 2.34 -10.34 18.79
CA GLN A 12 2.44 -9.30 17.76
C GLN A 12 3.15 -9.82 16.51
N GLY A 13 4.09 -10.77 16.64
CA GLY A 13 4.74 -11.45 15.52
C GLY A 13 3.78 -12.35 14.73
N GLU A 14 2.93 -13.11 15.42
CA GLU A 14 1.86 -13.91 14.79
C GLU A 14 0.82 -13.03 14.10
N THR A 15 0.39 -11.96 14.77
CA THR A 15 -0.54 -10.99 14.18
C THR A 15 0.02 -10.41 12.88
N LEU A 16 1.33 -10.13 12.84
CA LEU A 16 1.97 -9.62 11.64
C LEU A 16 2.03 -10.65 10.50
N ASN A 17 2.27 -11.94 10.82
CA ASN A 17 2.24 -13.01 9.83
C ASN A 17 0.84 -13.15 9.21
N TRP A 18 -0.21 -13.15 10.04
CA TRP A 18 -1.59 -13.21 9.57
C TRP A 18 -1.96 -11.98 8.76
N ALA A 19 -1.57 -10.77 9.20
CA ALA A 19 -1.84 -9.54 8.48
C ALA A 19 -1.22 -9.52 7.08
N ILE A 20 0.00 -10.06 6.92
CA ILE A 20 0.65 -10.19 5.60
C ILE A 20 -0.07 -11.21 4.74
N GLY A 21 -0.41 -12.38 5.29
CA GLY A 21 -1.14 -13.41 4.56
C GLY A 21 -2.47 -12.89 4.03
N LEU A 22 -3.23 -12.19 4.87
CA LEU A 22 -4.49 -11.54 4.49
C LEU A 22 -4.27 -10.41 3.48
N LEU A 23 -3.25 -9.57 3.67
CA LEU A 23 -2.94 -8.50 2.72
C LEU A 23 -2.61 -9.06 1.34
N VAL A 24 -1.84 -10.14 1.24
CA VAL A 24 -1.53 -10.80 -0.03
C VAL A 24 -2.79 -11.42 -0.64
N ALA A 25 -3.62 -12.10 0.14
CA ALA A 25 -4.84 -12.70 -0.35
C ALA A 25 -5.82 -11.66 -0.92
N PHE A 26 -6.12 -10.60 -0.16
CA PHE A 26 -7.03 -9.55 -0.62
C PHE A 26 -6.44 -8.70 -1.75
N SER A 27 -5.13 -8.45 -1.78
CA SER A 27 -4.54 -7.70 -2.90
C SER A 27 -4.56 -8.50 -4.20
N LEU A 28 -4.47 -9.83 -4.14
CA LEU A 28 -4.65 -10.70 -5.30
C LEU A 28 -6.10 -10.65 -5.80
N VAL A 29 -7.08 -10.69 -4.90
CA VAL A 29 -8.50 -10.54 -5.27
C VAL A 29 -8.73 -9.19 -5.95
N SER A 30 -8.17 -8.10 -5.40
CA SER A 30 -8.33 -6.75 -5.95
C SER A 30 -7.67 -6.61 -7.32
N MET A 31 -6.51 -7.25 -7.53
CA MET A 31 -5.84 -7.26 -8.82
C MET A 31 -6.67 -8.04 -9.87
N ILE A 32 -7.25 -9.18 -9.47
CA ILE A 32 -8.13 -9.97 -10.35
C ILE A 32 -9.38 -9.17 -10.69
N ASP A 33 -10.00 -8.49 -9.71
CA ASP A 33 -11.14 -7.61 -9.94
C ASP A 33 -10.85 -6.56 -11.01
N HIS A 34 -9.69 -5.91 -10.91
CA HIS A 34 -9.27 -4.91 -11.87
C HIS A 34 -9.17 -5.45 -13.30
N TRP A 35 -8.95 -6.76 -13.47
CA TRP A 35 -8.91 -7.42 -14.78
C TRP A 35 -10.28 -7.97 -15.22
N THR A 36 -11.15 -8.35 -14.29
CA THR A 36 -12.44 -9.01 -14.58
C THR A 36 -13.66 -8.11 -14.42
N GLY A 37 -13.52 -6.90 -13.89
CA GLY A 37 -14.62 -6.02 -13.47
C GLY A 37 -15.53 -5.47 -14.58
N THR A 38 -15.27 -5.78 -15.85
CA THR A 38 -16.22 -5.51 -16.95
C THR A 38 -16.56 -6.82 -17.67
N PRO A 39 -17.84 -7.26 -17.63
CA PRO A 39 -18.29 -8.37 -18.44
C PRO A 39 -18.02 -8.05 -19.91
N ASN A 40 -17.23 -8.89 -20.57
CA ASN A 40 -16.95 -8.75 -22.00
C ASN A 40 -17.39 -10.01 -22.72
N ASP A 41 -18.03 -9.85 -23.88
CA ASP A 41 -18.53 -10.97 -24.69
C ASP A 41 -17.35 -11.88 -25.07
N GLY A 42 -17.31 -13.09 -24.49
CA GLY A 42 -16.25 -14.08 -24.68
C GLY A 42 -15.52 -14.53 -23.41
N GLN A 43 -15.87 -14.03 -22.23
CA GLN A 43 -15.33 -14.54 -20.96
C GLN A 43 -15.90 -15.92 -20.61
N SER A 44 -15.10 -16.78 -19.96
CA SER A 44 -15.57 -18.08 -19.45
C SER A 44 -16.63 -17.88 -18.36
N SER A 45 -17.61 -18.79 -18.25
CA SER A 45 -18.73 -18.68 -17.30
C SER A 45 -18.34 -18.41 -15.83
N PHE A 46 -17.16 -18.86 -15.40
CA PHE A 46 -16.62 -18.54 -14.07
C PHE A 46 -16.24 -17.07 -13.89
N VAL A 47 -15.65 -16.46 -14.91
CA VAL A 47 -15.22 -15.05 -14.89
C VAL A 47 -16.44 -14.13 -14.91
N GLU A 48 -17.47 -14.50 -15.67
CA GLU A 48 -18.75 -13.78 -15.71
C GLU A 48 -19.50 -13.87 -14.37
N ALA A 49 -19.56 -15.05 -13.75
CA ALA A 49 -20.15 -15.22 -12.42
C ALA A 49 -19.38 -14.46 -11.33
N PHE A 50 -18.06 -14.39 -11.44
CA PHE A 50 -17.23 -13.64 -10.49
C PHE A 50 -17.39 -12.12 -10.68
N ALA A 51 -17.36 -11.64 -11.92
CA ALA A 51 -17.59 -10.22 -12.24
C ALA A 51 -18.99 -9.76 -11.80
N THR A 52 -20.02 -10.59 -11.97
CA THR A 52 -21.38 -10.27 -11.52
C THR A 52 -21.51 -10.24 -10.00
N MET A 53 -20.90 -11.20 -9.27
CA MET A 53 -20.84 -11.15 -7.81
C MET A 53 -20.07 -9.93 -7.31
N GLN A 54 -18.95 -9.59 -7.94
CA GLN A 54 -18.08 -8.50 -7.52
C GLN A 54 -18.59 -7.11 -7.90
N SER A 55 -19.41 -6.99 -8.95
CA SER A 55 -20.11 -5.76 -9.32
C SER A 55 -21.08 -5.26 -8.23
N ALA A 56 -21.38 -6.08 -7.21
CA ALA A 56 -22.05 -5.63 -6.01
C ALA A 56 -21.13 -4.67 -5.23
N SER A 57 -21.49 -3.38 -5.23
CA SER A 57 -20.74 -2.30 -4.55
C SER A 57 -20.35 -2.61 -3.10
N ALA A 58 -21.15 -3.41 -2.38
CA ALA A 58 -20.86 -3.82 -1.00
C ALA A 58 -19.61 -4.72 -0.87
N ILE A 59 -19.33 -5.58 -1.85
CA ILE A 59 -18.18 -6.50 -1.82
C ILE A 59 -16.88 -5.73 -2.07
N GLN A 60 -16.87 -4.82 -3.05
CA GLN A 60 -15.72 -3.95 -3.31
C GLN A 60 -15.41 -3.03 -2.12
N ILE A 61 -16.44 -2.49 -1.46
CA ILE A 61 -16.28 -1.70 -0.22
C ILE A 61 -15.68 -2.58 0.89
N ALA A 62 -16.21 -3.79 1.09
CA ALA A 62 -15.71 -4.70 2.12
C ALA A 62 -14.24 -5.07 1.89
N GLU A 63 -13.86 -5.34 0.64
CA GLU A 63 -12.48 -5.62 0.25
C GLU A 63 -11.54 -4.44 0.55
N ALA A 64 -11.93 -3.23 0.15
CA ALA A 64 -11.14 -2.01 0.40
C ALA A 64 -10.95 -1.76 1.90
N VAL A 65 -11.99 -1.98 2.71
CA VAL A 65 -11.93 -1.84 4.17
C VAL A 65 -11.05 -2.92 4.80
N LEU A 66 -11.13 -4.16 4.34
CA LEU A 66 -10.29 -5.27 4.84
C LEU A 66 -8.81 -5.06 4.50
N LEU A 67 -8.50 -4.61 3.27
CA LEU A 67 -7.16 -4.23 2.87
C LEU A 67 -6.60 -3.13 3.77
N LEU A 68 -7.38 -2.07 3.99
CA LEU A 68 -6.97 -1.00 4.88
C LEU A 68 -6.73 -1.51 6.32
N ALA A 69 -7.63 -2.35 6.84
CA ALA A 69 -7.50 -2.90 8.19
C ALA A 69 -6.19 -3.68 8.35
N THR A 70 -5.80 -4.51 7.37
CA THR A 70 -4.51 -5.23 7.41
C THR A 70 -3.32 -4.28 7.42
N GLN A 71 -3.33 -3.23 6.59
CA GLN A 71 -2.27 -2.22 6.56
C GLN A 71 -2.16 -1.45 7.89
N LEU A 72 -3.30 -1.04 8.45
CA LEU A 72 -3.36 -0.34 9.74
C LEU A 72 -2.80 -1.21 10.86
N THR A 73 -3.08 -2.52 10.89
CA THR A 73 -2.53 -3.41 11.92
C THR A 73 -1.01 -3.48 11.86
N MET A 74 -0.42 -3.53 10.66
CA MET A 74 1.03 -3.54 10.47
C MET A 74 1.68 -2.21 10.85
N TRP A 75 1.07 -1.10 10.46
CA TRP A 75 1.53 0.24 10.87
C TRP A 75 1.36 0.48 12.37
N GLU A 76 0.35 -0.09 13.01
CA GLU A 76 0.15 -0.01 14.46
C GLU A 76 1.28 -0.70 15.23
N VAL A 77 1.71 -1.89 14.78
CA VAL A 77 2.88 -2.57 15.38
C VAL A 77 4.13 -1.72 15.21
N LEU A 78 4.37 -1.19 14.01
CA LEU A 78 5.50 -0.28 13.73
C LEU A 78 5.44 0.98 14.62
N ARG A 79 4.26 1.59 14.76
CA ARG A 79 4.02 2.78 15.58
C ARG A 79 4.40 2.54 17.04
N ARG A 80 4.03 1.39 17.60
CA ARG A 80 4.39 0.98 18.97
C ARG A 80 5.89 0.76 19.12
N CYS A 81 6.54 0.15 18.14
CA CYS A 81 8.00 0.00 18.14
C CYS A 81 8.71 1.35 18.12
N LEU A 82 8.29 2.29 17.26
CA LEU A 82 8.86 3.64 17.17
C LEU A 82 8.65 4.47 18.45
N HIS A 83 7.49 4.32 19.09
CA HIS A 83 7.21 4.96 20.38
C HIS A 83 8.14 4.41 21.47
N LYS A 84 8.30 3.08 21.57
CA LYS A 84 9.21 2.45 22.54
C LYS A 84 10.68 2.84 22.31
N SER A 85 11.08 3.08 21.06
CA SER A 85 12.44 3.57 20.73
C SER A 85 12.62 5.07 20.94
N GLY A 86 11.62 5.80 21.45
CA GLY A 86 11.74 7.23 21.77
C GLY A 86 11.76 8.16 20.55
N HIS A 87 11.28 7.71 19.38
CA HIS A 87 11.29 8.50 18.14
C HIS A 87 9.93 9.12 17.83
N PHE A 88 9.62 10.21 18.55
CA PHE A 88 8.34 10.93 18.46
C PHE A 88 7.95 11.37 17.02
N PHE A 89 8.89 11.95 16.26
CA PHE A 89 8.59 12.42 14.90
C PHE A 89 8.24 11.29 13.92
N LEU A 90 8.85 10.11 14.06
CA LEU A 90 8.54 8.97 13.20
C LEU A 90 7.22 8.33 13.60
N HIS A 91 6.94 8.29 14.90
CA HIS A 91 5.65 7.87 15.43
C HIS A 91 4.51 8.75 14.89
N LEU A 92 4.68 10.07 14.91
CA LEU A 92 3.70 11.03 14.37
C LEU A 92 3.51 10.85 12.86
N ALA A 93 4.58 10.63 12.10
CA ALA A 93 4.47 10.36 10.66
C ALA A 93 3.64 9.10 10.35
N VAL A 94 3.79 8.03 11.13
CA VAL A 94 2.97 6.82 10.98
C VAL A 94 1.50 7.09 11.33
N ILE A 95 1.21 7.88 12.37
CA ILE A 95 -0.18 8.27 12.69
C ILE A 95 -0.80 9.06 11.54
N VAL A 96 -0.08 10.04 11.00
CA VAL A 96 -0.55 10.84 9.86
C VAL A 96 -0.84 9.95 8.65
N LEU A 97 0.03 8.98 8.34
CA LEU A 97 -0.22 7.99 7.28
C LEU A 97 -1.50 7.19 7.53
N MET A 98 -1.68 6.66 8.73
CA MET A 98 -2.86 5.87 9.08
C MET A 98 -4.16 6.68 8.92
N VAL A 99 -4.16 7.94 9.35
CA VAL A 99 -5.33 8.83 9.23
C VAL A 99 -5.60 9.18 7.76
N LEU A 100 -4.57 9.51 6.99
CA LEU A 100 -4.72 9.81 5.57
C LEU A 100 -5.23 8.59 4.78
N SER A 101 -4.72 7.40 5.06
CA SER A 101 -5.19 6.17 4.42
C SER A 101 -6.65 5.85 4.77
N LEU A 102 -7.06 6.07 6.03
CA LEU A 102 -8.47 5.97 6.43
C LEU A 102 -9.37 6.94 5.65
N LEU A 103 -8.91 8.17 5.48
CA LEU A 103 -9.66 9.20 4.77
C LEU A 103 -9.77 8.87 3.27
N VAL A 104 -8.69 8.42 2.63
CA VAL A 104 -8.70 7.98 1.22
C VAL A 104 -9.67 6.83 1.03
N THR A 105 -9.56 5.74 1.81
CA THR A 105 -10.47 4.60 1.68
C THR A 105 -11.92 5.00 1.96
N GLY A 106 -12.16 5.86 2.95
CA GLY A 106 -13.50 6.36 3.26
C GLY A 106 -14.13 7.13 2.09
N VAL A 107 -13.35 7.97 1.42
CA VAL A 107 -13.79 8.69 0.21
C VAL A 107 -13.95 7.74 -0.97
N SER A 108 -13.07 6.75 -1.14
CA SER A 108 -13.16 5.75 -2.23
C SER A 108 -14.36 4.82 -2.09
N CYS A 109 -14.90 4.63 -0.89
CA CYS A 109 -16.11 3.85 -0.66
C CYS A 109 -17.40 4.66 -0.96
N TYR A 110 -17.28 5.94 -1.29
CA TYR A 110 -18.42 6.76 -1.66
C TYR A 110 -18.91 6.36 -3.07
N PRO A 111 -20.18 5.94 -3.24
CA PRO A 111 -20.70 5.60 -4.56
C PRO A 111 -20.77 6.87 -5.41
N VAL A 112 -19.94 6.93 -6.45
CA VAL A 112 -20.04 7.98 -7.47
C VAL A 112 -21.18 7.57 -8.40
N SER A 113 -22.27 8.34 -8.39
CA SER A 113 -23.46 8.08 -9.21
C SER A 113 -23.25 8.65 -10.61
N ASP A 114 -22.49 7.96 -11.45
CA ASP A 114 -22.21 8.40 -12.82
C ASP A 114 -23.34 8.11 -13.83
N VAL A 115 -24.47 7.51 -13.39
CA VAL A 115 -25.53 7.07 -14.31
C VAL A 115 -26.91 7.45 -13.78
N THR A 116 -27.56 8.42 -14.41
CA THR A 116 -29.02 8.54 -14.34
C THR A 116 -29.63 7.35 -15.11
N ALA A 117 -30.80 6.87 -14.67
CA ALA A 117 -31.50 5.71 -15.24
C ALA A 117 -31.79 5.79 -16.76
N ASP A 118 -31.53 6.94 -17.39
CA ASP A 118 -31.78 7.22 -18.82
C ASP A 118 -30.53 7.15 -19.72
N GLY A 119 -29.38 6.68 -19.23
CA GLY A 119 -28.21 6.41 -20.09
C GLY A 119 -27.54 7.64 -20.70
N ASN A 120 -27.87 8.84 -20.22
CA ASN A 120 -27.20 10.08 -20.62
C ASN A 120 -26.00 10.33 -19.71
N LEU A 121 -24.82 10.56 -20.32
CA LEU A 121 -23.64 11.08 -19.63
C LEU A 121 -24.00 12.43 -19.00
N VAL A 122 -24.02 12.53 -17.68
CA VAL A 122 -24.20 13.81 -16.99
C VAL A 122 -22.97 14.68 -17.27
N PRO A 123 -23.09 15.85 -17.95
CA PRO A 123 -21.92 16.66 -18.31
C PRO A 123 -21.35 17.47 -17.14
N ALA A 124 -21.78 17.22 -15.91
CA ALA A 124 -21.39 18.01 -14.74
C ALA A 124 -21.19 17.08 -13.54
N MET A 125 -19.93 16.85 -13.14
CA MET A 125 -19.63 16.39 -11.78
C MET A 125 -20.42 17.26 -10.80
N SER A 126 -21.12 16.62 -9.87
CA SER A 126 -21.72 17.34 -8.77
C SER A 126 -20.63 18.08 -7.98
N HIS A 127 -20.97 19.23 -7.38
CA HIS A 127 -20.03 19.98 -6.54
C HIS A 127 -19.41 19.08 -5.43
N THR A 128 -20.19 18.11 -4.93
CA THR A 128 -19.75 17.11 -3.96
C THR A 128 -18.67 16.18 -4.52
N GLU A 129 -18.84 15.64 -5.73
CA GLU A 129 -17.84 14.76 -6.36
C GLU A 129 -16.53 15.49 -6.69
N MET A 130 -16.62 16.75 -7.11
CA MET A 130 -15.45 17.58 -7.36
C MET A 130 -14.66 17.85 -6.06
N VAL A 131 -15.34 18.14 -4.95
CA VAL A 131 -14.71 18.30 -3.64
C VAL A 131 -14.07 17.00 -3.17
N LEU A 132 -14.76 15.86 -3.32
CA LEU A 132 -14.24 14.54 -2.94
C LEU A 132 -12.98 14.17 -3.74
N ARG A 133 -12.97 14.41 -5.05
CA ARG A 133 -11.77 14.20 -5.89
C ARG A 133 -10.60 15.09 -5.48
N ASN A 134 -10.85 16.37 -5.25
CA ASN A 134 -9.80 17.28 -4.78
C ASN A 134 -9.24 16.85 -3.41
N ILE A 135 -10.09 16.37 -2.51
CA ILE A 135 -9.66 15.82 -1.21
C ILE A 135 -8.78 14.58 -1.43
N LEU A 136 -9.18 13.68 -2.34
CA LEU A 136 -8.47 12.45 -2.65
C LEU A 136 -7.07 12.73 -3.24
N ASP A 137 -6.99 13.61 -4.23
CA ASP A 137 -5.73 14.01 -4.88
C ASP A 137 -4.77 14.67 -3.88
N ASN A 138 -5.26 15.60 -3.07
CA ASN A 138 -4.47 16.24 -2.02
C ASN A 138 -4.00 15.23 -0.96
N SER A 139 -4.83 14.25 -0.63
CA SER A 139 -4.49 13.20 0.33
C SER A 139 -3.40 12.29 -0.20
N TYR A 140 -3.42 11.92 -1.49
CA TYR A 140 -2.33 11.15 -2.10
C TYR A 140 -1.00 11.90 -2.10
N ILE A 141 -1.03 13.20 -2.39
CA ILE A 141 0.16 14.06 -2.31
C ILE A 141 0.69 14.09 -0.86
N ALA A 142 -0.20 14.27 0.13
CA ALA A 142 0.17 14.25 1.54
C ALA A 142 0.76 12.89 1.99
N ILE A 143 0.18 11.78 1.53
CA ILE A 143 0.70 10.43 1.78
C ILE A 143 2.10 10.27 1.19
N PHE A 144 2.33 10.75 -0.04
CA PHE A 144 3.65 10.69 -0.68
C PHE A 144 4.71 11.42 0.15
N PHE A 145 4.45 12.66 0.56
CA PHE A 145 5.39 13.42 1.40
C PHE A 145 5.59 12.80 2.78
N THR A 146 4.55 12.23 3.37
CA THR A 146 4.66 11.57 4.68
C THR A 146 5.49 10.28 4.58
N ASN A 147 5.30 9.50 3.50
CA ASN A 147 6.14 8.32 3.20
C ASN A 147 7.60 8.71 2.94
N LEU A 148 7.83 9.82 2.23
CA LEU A 148 9.18 10.35 2.00
C LEU A 148 9.85 10.74 3.32
N PHE A 149 9.14 11.47 4.19
CA PHE A 149 9.64 11.85 5.51
C PHE A 149 9.93 10.64 6.39
N LEU A 150 9.00 9.68 6.43
CA LEU A 150 9.15 8.43 7.18
C LEU A 150 10.34 7.61 6.65
N GLY A 151 10.45 7.44 5.34
CA GLY A 151 11.53 6.71 4.68
C GLY A 151 12.90 7.30 4.97
N ILE A 152 13.08 8.61 4.76
CA ILE A 152 14.33 9.32 5.07
C ILE A 152 14.67 9.23 6.56
N GLY A 153 13.66 9.43 7.41
CA GLY A 153 13.83 9.38 8.85
C GLY A 153 14.26 8.00 9.36
N LEU A 154 13.70 6.93 8.78
CA LEU A 154 14.11 5.55 9.05
C LEU A 154 15.53 5.27 8.53
N ILE A 155 15.86 5.73 7.32
CA ILE A 155 17.16 5.50 6.70
C ILE A 155 18.30 6.14 7.49
N ARG A 156 18.09 7.35 8.01
CA ARG A 156 19.13 8.08 8.76
C ARG A 156 19.33 7.53 10.18
N LYS A 157 18.25 7.18 10.87
CA LYS A 157 18.27 6.82 12.29
C LYS A 157 18.59 5.34 12.54
N PHE A 158 18.21 4.43 11.63
CA PHE A 158 18.35 2.98 11.85
C PHE A 158 19.39 2.33 10.94
N ARG A 159 19.73 1.07 11.23
CA ARG A 159 20.60 0.21 10.41
C ARG A 159 19.88 -1.12 10.11
N GLY A 160 20.46 -1.95 9.24
CA GLY A 160 19.94 -3.30 8.97
C GLY A 160 18.60 -3.31 8.23
N MET A 161 17.72 -4.24 8.61
CA MET A 161 16.45 -4.50 7.91
C MET A 161 15.46 -3.33 8.04
N ILE A 162 15.53 -2.54 9.11
CA ILE A 162 14.72 -1.32 9.27
C ILE A 162 15.07 -0.27 8.19
N ARG A 163 16.34 -0.22 7.77
CA ARG A 163 16.78 0.68 6.69
C ARG A 163 16.21 0.25 5.34
N LEU A 164 16.12 -1.05 5.09
CA LEU A 164 15.50 -1.58 3.87
C LEU A 164 14.02 -1.24 3.81
N TYR A 165 13.31 -1.32 4.93
CA TYR A 165 11.93 -0.84 5.01
C TYR A 165 11.82 0.66 4.68
N GLY A 166 12.70 1.49 5.24
CA GLY A 166 12.76 2.92 4.90
C GLY A 166 12.99 3.20 3.42
N TRP A 167 13.84 2.41 2.76
CA TRP A 167 14.03 2.48 1.30
C TRP A 167 12.80 2.03 0.52
N SER A 168 12.15 0.93 0.91
CA SER A 168 10.96 0.43 0.20
C SER A 168 9.79 1.39 0.28
N VAL A 169 9.56 2.04 1.43
CA VAL A 169 8.47 3.02 1.62
C VAL A 169 8.64 4.24 0.72
N PHE A 170 9.87 4.60 0.36
CA PHE A 170 10.15 5.71 -0.54
C PHE A 170 10.20 5.29 -2.01
N VAL A 171 10.97 4.23 -2.32
CA VAL A 171 11.25 3.82 -3.71
C VAL A 171 10.04 3.17 -4.36
N CYS A 172 9.27 2.35 -3.64
CA CYS A 172 8.17 1.61 -4.26
C CYS A 172 7.06 2.56 -4.76
N PRO A 173 6.56 3.52 -3.96
CA PRO A 173 5.58 4.49 -4.47
C PRO A 173 6.09 5.36 -5.61
N LEU A 174 7.38 5.74 -5.57
CA LEU A 174 8.00 6.52 -6.63
C LEU A 174 8.05 5.74 -7.95
N LEU A 175 8.43 4.46 -7.90
CA LEU A 175 8.50 3.61 -9.07
C LEU A 175 7.10 3.32 -9.64
N THR A 176 6.11 3.07 -8.78
CA THR A 176 4.70 2.93 -9.20
C THR A 176 4.20 4.19 -9.89
N SER A 177 4.52 5.38 -9.36
CA SER A 177 4.15 6.65 -9.99
C SER A 177 4.80 6.82 -11.38
N LEU A 178 6.07 6.47 -11.52
CA LEU A 178 6.77 6.46 -12.82
C LEU A 178 6.12 5.51 -13.82
N CYS A 179 5.75 4.30 -13.38
CA CYS A 179 5.02 3.34 -14.21
C CYS A 179 3.67 3.89 -14.68
N ASN A 180 2.91 4.51 -13.78
CA ASN A 180 1.64 5.15 -14.12
C ASN A 180 1.82 6.30 -15.12
N PHE A 181 2.86 7.11 -14.95
CA PHE A 181 3.18 8.18 -15.90
C PHE A 181 3.53 7.63 -17.28
N ALA A 182 4.34 6.57 -17.35
CA ALA A 182 4.67 5.90 -18.60
C ALA A 182 3.42 5.32 -19.29
N TYR A 183 2.52 4.69 -18.53
CA TYR A 183 1.25 4.18 -19.05
C TYR A 183 0.37 5.31 -19.61
N LEU A 184 0.18 6.39 -18.86
CA LEU A 184 -0.60 7.55 -19.31
C LEU A 184 0.00 8.22 -20.54
N TYR A 185 1.33 8.24 -20.66
CA TYR A 185 2.01 8.74 -21.84
C TYR A 185 1.71 7.87 -23.08
N ILE A 186 1.81 6.55 -22.96
CA ILE A 186 1.46 5.60 -24.04
C ILE A 186 0.00 5.76 -24.44
N TYR A 187 -0.90 5.86 -23.45
CA TYR A 187 -2.34 5.96 -23.69
C TYR A 187 -2.74 7.25 -24.41
N ASN A 188 -2.16 8.40 -24.05
CA ASN A 188 -2.62 9.71 -24.55
C ASN A 188 -1.77 10.29 -25.68
N ASN A 189 -0.47 9.99 -25.74
CA ASN A 189 0.48 10.71 -26.60
C ASN A 189 1.09 9.85 -27.71
N VAL A 190 0.95 8.53 -27.66
CA VAL A 190 1.47 7.63 -28.70
C VAL A 190 0.33 7.28 -29.67
N GLY A 191 0.38 7.86 -30.86
CA GLY A 191 -0.58 7.56 -31.92
C GLY A 191 -0.36 6.17 -32.53
N GLY A 192 -1.43 5.48 -32.90
CA GLY A 192 -1.38 4.19 -33.60
C GLY A 192 -1.26 2.95 -32.71
N VAL A 193 -1.37 3.09 -31.38
CA VAL A 193 -1.43 1.95 -30.45
C VAL A 193 -2.82 1.32 -30.51
N THR A 194 -2.89 0.01 -30.73
CA THR A 194 -4.16 -0.73 -30.73
C THR A 194 -4.71 -0.87 -29.31
N MET A 195 -6.03 -0.99 -29.16
CA MET A 195 -6.66 -1.17 -27.86
C MET A 195 -6.13 -2.42 -27.12
N THR A 196 -5.83 -3.49 -27.85
CA THR A 196 -5.23 -4.71 -27.30
C THR A 196 -3.84 -4.47 -26.71
N ALA A 197 -3.01 -3.64 -27.36
CA ALA A 197 -1.70 -3.29 -26.82
C ALA A 197 -1.81 -2.44 -25.55
N ILE A 198 -2.76 -1.49 -25.52
CA ILE A 198 -3.05 -0.69 -24.32
C ILE A 198 -3.45 -1.59 -23.14
N GLN A 199 -4.38 -2.53 -23.37
CA GLN A 199 -4.81 -3.48 -22.34
C GLN A 199 -3.64 -4.32 -21.83
N THR A 200 -2.77 -4.80 -22.73
CA THR A 200 -1.58 -5.59 -22.37
C THR A 200 -0.61 -4.79 -21.50
N TYR A 201 -0.32 -3.53 -21.87
CA TYR A 201 0.51 -2.66 -21.04
C TYR A 201 -0.15 -2.37 -19.69
N GLY A 202 -1.46 -2.16 -19.65
CA GLY A 202 -2.23 -2.01 -18.41
C GLY A 202 -2.10 -3.22 -17.49
N THR A 203 -2.16 -4.45 -18.04
CA THR A 203 -1.97 -5.68 -17.25
C THR A 203 -0.55 -5.77 -16.69
N ILE A 204 0.46 -5.42 -17.50
CA ILE A 204 1.87 -5.42 -17.05
C ILE A 204 2.09 -4.40 -15.93
N PHE A 205 1.61 -3.16 -16.10
CA PHE A 205 1.79 -2.11 -15.10
C PHE A 205 1.02 -2.38 -13.81
N THR A 206 -0.19 -2.98 -13.89
CA THR A 206 -0.95 -3.40 -12.70
C THR A 206 -0.23 -4.51 -11.93
N LEU A 207 0.39 -5.48 -12.62
CA LEU A 207 1.19 -6.53 -11.99
C LEU A 207 2.46 -5.97 -11.33
N ILE A 208 3.14 -5.03 -11.98
CA ILE A 208 4.29 -4.33 -11.38
C ILE A 208 3.86 -3.54 -10.14
N GLY A 209 2.76 -2.79 -10.24
CA GLY A 209 2.19 -2.02 -9.13
C GLY A 209 1.82 -2.91 -7.93
N PHE A 210 1.23 -4.08 -8.20
CA PHE A 210 0.93 -5.09 -7.19
C PHE A 210 2.20 -5.52 -6.44
N VAL A 211 3.26 -5.94 -7.13
CA VAL A 211 4.52 -6.36 -6.48
C VAL A 211 5.14 -5.21 -5.67
N LEU A 212 5.17 -4.00 -6.23
CA LEU A 212 5.71 -2.81 -5.56
C LEU A 212 4.90 -2.41 -4.32
N SER A 213 3.59 -2.66 -4.31
CA SER A 213 2.74 -2.38 -3.15
C SER A 213 2.99 -3.34 -1.98
N LEU A 214 3.40 -4.58 -2.26
CA LEU A 214 3.64 -5.62 -1.24
C LEU A 214 5.03 -5.50 -0.59
N LEU A 215 6.04 -5.08 -1.38
CA LEU A 215 7.44 -5.02 -0.95
C LEU A 215 7.65 -4.24 0.37
N PRO A 216 7.03 -3.07 0.60
CA PRO A 216 7.15 -2.36 1.88
C PRO A 216 6.67 -3.17 3.07
N PHE A 217 5.59 -3.93 2.95
CA PHE A 217 5.04 -4.73 4.06
C PHE A 217 5.89 -5.98 4.35
N ILE A 218 6.45 -6.60 3.30
CA ILE A 218 7.41 -7.70 3.46
C ILE A 218 8.69 -7.20 4.14
N ALA A 219 9.20 -6.03 3.74
CA ALA A 219 10.36 -5.40 4.37
C ALA A 219 10.06 -4.99 5.83
N LEU A 220 8.85 -4.51 6.11
CA LEU A 220 8.39 -4.23 7.48
C LEU A 220 8.45 -5.49 8.35
N ARG A 221 7.99 -6.62 7.83
CA ARG A 221 8.07 -7.91 8.54
C ARG A 221 9.48 -8.37 8.80
N ALA A 222 10.34 -8.27 7.80
CA ALA A 222 11.76 -8.60 7.93
C ALA A 222 12.48 -7.69 8.95
N SER A 223 11.96 -6.49 9.18
CA SER A 223 12.47 -5.54 10.17
C SER A 223 12.08 -5.87 11.62
N MET A 224 11.18 -6.83 11.84
CA MET A 224 10.67 -7.21 13.16
C MET A 224 11.07 -8.64 13.54
N THR A 225 11.55 -8.83 14.77
CA THR A 225 11.96 -10.13 15.32
C THR A 225 11.27 -10.39 16.66
N THR A 226 10.90 -11.65 16.89
CA THR A 226 10.37 -12.15 18.17
C THR A 226 11.47 -12.65 19.10
N GLU A 227 12.66 -12.90 18.55
CA GLU A 227 13.83 -13.37 19.30
C GLU A 227 14.64 -12.19 19.82
N MET A 228 14.93 -12.21 21.12
CA MET A 228 15.96 -11.38 21.75
C MET A 228 17.29 -11.73 21.08
N VAL A 229 17.75 -10.88 20.17
CA VAL A 229 19.15 -10.93 19.75
C VAL A 229 19.93 -10.47 20.97
N GLU A 230 20.47 -11.42 21.74
CA GLU A 230 21.56 -11.12 22.67
C GLU A 230 22.63 -10.38 21.85
N GLU A 231 22.78 -9.10 22.14
CA GLU A 231 23.97 -8.38 21.69
C GLU A 231 25.14 -9.08 22.37
N GLU A 232 25.85 -9.91 21.62
CA GLU A 232 27.15 -10.46 21.98
C GLU A 232 28.03 -9.27 22.38
N SER A 233 28.14 -9.06 23.68
CA SER A 233 29.11 -8.15 24.26
C SER A 233 30.47 -8.72 23.86
N THR A 234 31.15 -8.07 22.91
CA THR A 234 32.60 -8.20 22.77
C THR A 234 33.25 -7.65 24.04
N ASN A 235 33.20 -8.45 25.10
CA ASN A 235 34.17 -8.47 26.19
C ASN A 235 35.40 -9.18 25.63
N SER A 236 36.23 -8.47 24.87
CA SER A 236 37.53 -8.98 24.43
C SER A 236 38.68 -7.98 24.59
N ASP A 237 38.53 -6.95 25.42
CA ASP A 237 39.60 -5.96 25.68
C ASP A 237 39.94 -5.83 27.18
N LEU A 238 39.83 -6.92 27.96
CA LEU A 238 40.14 -6.90 29.41
C LEU A 238 41.27 -7.84 29.86
N ASN A 239 41.99 -8.51 28.96
CA ASN A 239 43.15 -9.35 29.32
C ASN A 239 44.39 -9.09 28.44
N ALA A 240 44.86 -7.84 28.37
CA ALA A 240 46.16 -7.51 27.76
C ALA A 240 47.23 -7.04 28.77
N TYR A 241 46.98 -7.19 30.07
CA TYR A 241 47.98 -6.95 31.11
C TYR A 241 47.94 -8.04 32.18
N GLN A 242 48.35 -9.25 31.80
CA GLN A 242 48.95 -10.24 32.70
C GLN A 242 50.16 -10.85 32.01
#